data_AF-A0A7K1LT93-F1
#
_entry.id   AF-A0A7K1LT93-F1
#
_cell.length_a   1.000
_cell.length_b   1.000
_cell.length_c   1.000
_cell.angle_alpha   90.00
_cell.angle_beta   90.00
_cell.angle_gamma   90.00
#
_symmetry.space_group_name_H-M   'P 1'
#
loop_
_entity.id
_entity.type
_entity.pdbx_description
1 polymer ?
#
loop_
_entity_poly.entity_id
_entity_poly.type
_entity_poly.pdbx_seq_one_letter_code
_entity_poly.pdbx_strand_id
1 'polypeptide(L)'
;MHALSPLALAALIVATAPAFADEAKKPGTVFKDCKDCPEMVVLPAGSFTMGTPDDEVGRQPDEGPLHEVTFAKPFAISRYQVTAGELDA
;
A
#
# COMPACT_ATOMS: atom_id res chain seq x y z
N MET A 1 -43.28 -25.42 44.73
CA MET A 1 -43.19 -25.40 43.26
C MET A 1 -42.50 -24.11 42.82
N HIS A 2 -41.17 -24.04 42.91
CA HIS A 2 -40.40 -22.95 42.33
C HIS A 2 -39.23 -23.57 41.56
N ALA A 3 -39.38 -23.64 40.24
CA ALA A 3 -38.35 -24.09 39.32
C ALA A 3 -37.49 -22.88 38.97
N LEU A 4 -36.29 -22.81 39.53
CA LEU A 4 -35.24 -21.90 39.06
C LEU A 4 -34.39 -22.66 38.03
N SER A 5 -34.50 -22.23 36.78
CA SER A 5 -33.77 -22.74 35.62
C SER A 5 -32.28 -22.38 35.70
N PRO A 6 -31.34 -23.34 35.64
CA PRO A 6 -29.92 -23.05 35.58
C PRO A 6 -29.47 -23.13 34.11
N LEU A 7 -29.84 -22.14 33.30
CA LEU A 7 -29.33 -22.04 31.93
C LEU A 7 -28.73 -20.65 31.69
N ALA A 8 -27.62 -20.38 32.36
CA ALA A 8 -26.79 -19.21 32.06
C ALA A 8 -25.32 -19.51 32.40
N LEU A 9 -24.75 -20.54 31.78
CA LEU A 9 -23.30 -20.72 31.80
C LEU A 9 -22.82 -21.53 30.58
N ALA A 10 -22.94 -20.94 29.39
CA ALA A 10 -22.14 -21.34 28.25
C ALA A 10 -21.20 -20.18 27.94
N ALA A 11 -19.96 -20.34 28.39
CA ALA A 11 -18.87 -19.40 28.25
C ALA A 11 -18.72 -18.93 26.79
N LEU A 12 -18.67 -17.60 26.63
CA LEU A 12 -18.26 -16.93 25.41
C LEU A 12 -16.77 -17.24 25.19
N ILE A 13 -16.47 -18.30 24.44
CA ILE A 13 -15.10 -18.67 24.07
C ILE A 13 -14.62 -17.64 23.03
N VAL A 14 -13.96 -16.61 23.55
CA VAL A 14 -12.77 -15.91 23.03
C VAL A 14 -12.53 -16.10 21.53
N ALA A 15 -13.02 -15.16 20.73
CA ALA A 15 -12.51 -14.91 19.39
C ALA A 15 -11.23 -14.05 19.50
N THR A 16 -10.08 -14.67 19.69
CA THR A 16 -8.78 -13.98 19.53
C THR A 16 -7.91 -14.78 18.57
N ALA A 17 -8.24 -14.72 17.29
CA ALA A 17 -7.20 -14.85 16.28
C ALA A 17 -6.45 -13.51 16.24
N PRO A 18 -5.12 -13.45 16.34
CA PRO A 18 -4.39 -12.27 15.93
C PRO A 18 -4.61 -12.15 14.43
N ALA A 19 -5.40 -11.15 14.02
CA ALA A 19 -5.34 -10.71 12.64
C ALA A 19 -3.91 -10.17 12.43
N PHE A 20 -3.05 -10.97 11.80
CA PHE A 20 -1.86 -10.46 11.13
C PHE A 20 -2.30 -9.64 9.92
N ALA A 21 -3.07 -8.59 10.16
CA ALA A 21 -3.24 -7.51 9.22
C ALA A 21 -2.06 -6.58 9.49
N ASP A 22 -1.02 -6.69 8.66
CA ASP A 22 -0.03 -5.62 8.55
C ASP A 22 -0.83 -4.35 8.30
N GLU A 23 -0.81 -3.41 9.26
CA GLU A 23 -1.56 -2.16 9.13
C GLU A 23 -1.14 -1.52 7.81
N ALA A 24 -2.13 -1.17 6.98
CA ALA A 24 -1.85 -0.57 5.68
C ALA A 24 -0.99 0.69 5.89
N LYS A 25 0.26 0.63 5.43
CA LYS A 25 1.24 1.71 5.62
C LYS A 25 0.67 2.99 4.99
N LYS A 26 0.73 4.08 5.74
CA LYS A 26 0.15 5.37 5.32
C LYS A 26 0.97 5.96 4.14
N PRO A 27 0.36 6.71 3.21
CA PRO A 27 1.10 7.41 2.16
C PRO A 27 2.25 8.25 2.74
N GLY A 28 3.41 8.23 2.08
CA GLY A 28 4.65 8.87 2.54
C GLY A 28 5.47 8.05 3.54
N THR A 29 4.94 6.95 4.07
CA THR A 29 5.72 6.04 4.94
C THR A 29 6.89 5.46 4.16
N VAL A 30 8.11 5.55 4.73
CA VAL A 30 9.32 4.91 4.20
C VAL A 30 9.65 3.67 5.01
N PHE A 31 9.96 2.56 4.33
CA PHE A 31 10.29 1.28 4.97
C PHE A 31 11.26 0.44 4.13
N LYS A 32 11.87 -0.57 4.76
CA LYS A 32 12.65 -1.63 4.11
C LYS A 32 12.16 -2.99 4.60
N ASP A 33 12.02 -3.96 3.71
CA ASP A 33 11.65 -5.33 4.07
C ASP A 33 12.85 -6.20 4.48
N CYS A 34 14.06 -5.80 4.07
CA CYS A 34 15.30 -6.46 4.44
C CYS A 34 16.47 -5.46 4.52
N LYS A 35 17.61 -5.92 5.07
CA LYS A 35 18.81 -5.10 5.24
C LYS A 35 19.29 -4.48 3.92
N ASP A 36 19.32 -5.29 2.86
CA ASP A 36 19.90 -4.95 1.57
C ASP A 36 18.84 -4.67 0.48
N CYS A 37 17.55 -4.62 0.87
CA CYS A 37 16.45 -4.24 -0.02
C CYS A 37 16.46 -2.72 -0.26
N PRO A 38 15.91 -2.22 -1.37
CA PRO A 38 15.69 -0.79 -1.55
C PRO A 38 14.78 -0.18 -0.49
N GLU A 39 15.00 1.09 -0.19
CA GLU A 39 14.04 1.87 0.60
C GLU A 39 12.79 2.18 -0.23
N MET A 40 11.65 1.70 0.27
CA MET A 40 10.35 1.85 -0.36
C MET A 40 9.60 3.03 0.25
N VAL A 41 8.83 3.75 -0.58
CA VAL A 41 7.89 4.79 -0.14
C VAL A 41 6.48 4.45 -0.63
N VAL A 42 5.49 4.59 0.25
CA VAL A 42 4.09 4.37 -0.10
C VAL A 42 3.53 5.59 -0.83
N LEU A 43 3.05 5.39 -2.06
CA LEU A 43 2.26 6.36 -2.81
C LEU A 43 0.76 6.18 -2.50
N PRO A 44 -0.02 7.28 -2.44
CA PRO A 44 -1.45 7.21 -2.18
C PRO A 44 -2.22 6.58 -3.36
N ALA A 45 -3.40 6.03 -3.07
CA ALA A 45 -4.42 5.84 -4.10
C ALA A 45 -4.85 7.20 -4.66
N GLY A 46 -5.25 7.25 -5.92
CA GLY A 46 -5.68 8.49 -6.56
C GLY A 46 -5.57 8.44 -8.07
N SER A 47 -5.74 9.61 -8.69
CA SER A 47 -5.72 9.77 -10.14
C SER A 47 -4.74 10.87 -10.53
N PHE A 48 -4.15 10.74 -11.72
CA PHE A 48 -3.32 11.77 -12.33
C PHE A 48 -3.45 11.72 -13.85
N THR A 49 -3.09 12.81 -14.53
CA THR A 49 -3.02 12.85 -15.99
C THR A 49 -1.62 12.41 -16.43
N MET A 50 -1.53 11.30 -17.16
CA MET A 50 -0.29 10.80 -17.75
C MET A 50 -0.10 11.37 -19.16
N GLY A 51 1.13 11.76 -19.48
CA GLY A 51 1.55 12.33 -20.75
C GLY A 51 2.06 13.76 -20.60
N THR A 52 2.35 14.40 -21.74
CA THR A 52 2.97 15.73 -21.80
C THR A 52 2.13 16.70 -22.64
N PRO A 53 1.87 17.94 -22.18
CA PRO A 53 1.14 18.96 -22.95
C PRO A 53 1.76 19.21 -24.32
N ASP A 54 0.93 19.42 -25.34
CA ASP A 54 1.37 19.55 -26.73
C ASP A 54 2.35 20.73 -26.96
N ASP A 55 2.34 21.74 -26.10
CA ASP A 55 3.20 22.92 -26.14
C ASP A 55 4.41 22.88 -25.20
N GLU A 56 4.62 21.77 -24.47
CA GLU A 56 5.79 21.63 -23.60
C GLU A 56 7.08 21.45 -24.42
N VAL A 57 8.09 22.26 -24.08
CA VAL A 57 9.38 22.27 -24.79
C VAL A 57 10.10 20.93 -24.61
N GLY A 58 10.33 20.24 -25.72
CA GLY A 58 11.07 18.97 -25.74
C GLY A 58 10.19 17.72 -25.79
N ARG A 59 8.85 17.86 -25.78
CA ARG A 59 7.91 16.76 -25.93
C ARG A 59 8.23 15.88 -27.14
N GLN A 60 8.29 14.58 -26.94
CA GLN A 60 8.41 13.57 -27.98
C GLN A 60 7.03 13.09 -28.49
N PRO A 61 6.95 12.52 -29.71
CA PRO A 61 5.67 12.10 -30.30
C PRO A 61 4.93 11.00 -29.54
N ASP A 62 5.61 10.22 -28.70
CA ASP A 62 5.07 9.10 -27.93
C ASP A 62 4.62 9.48 -26.51
N GLU A 63 4.79 10.74 -26.09
CA GLU A 63 4.40 11.23 -24.77
C GLU A 63 2.91 11.59 -24.64
N GLY A 64 2.08 11.17 -25.61
CA GLY A 64 0.64 11.46 -25.64
C GLY A 64 -0.20 10.26 -26.09
N PRO A 65 -1.54 10.40 -26.10
CA PRO A 65 -2.28 11.58 -25.63
C PRO A 65 -2.25 11.70 -24.10
N LEU A 66 -2.50 12.93 -23.60
CA LEU A 66 -2.82 13.12 -22.19
C LEU A 66 -4.07 12.30 -21.83
N HIS A 67 -3.98 11.42 -20.83
CA HIS A 67 -5.09 10.58 -20.38
C HIS A 67 -5.07 10.37 -18.86
N GLU A 68 -6.23 10.18 -18.26
CA GLU A 68 -6.34 9.94 -16.82
C GLU A 68 -5.96 8.50 -16.46
N VAL A 69 -5.10 8.35 -15.46
CA VAL A 69 -4.72 7.07 -14.87
C VAL A 69 -5.14 7.07 -13.40
N THR A 70 -5.83 6.01 -12.96
CA THR A 70 -6.34 5.86 -11.60
C THR A 70 -5.78 4.61 -10.92
N PHE A 71 -5.17 4.80 -9.76
CA PHE A 71 -4.76 3.72 -8.86
C PHE A 71 -5.79 3.56 -7.74
N ALA A 72 -6.53 2.44 -7.76
CA ALA A 72 -7.58 2.17 -6.78
C ALA A 72 -7.06 1.88 -5.36
N LYS A 73 -5.76 1.60 -5.20
CA LYS A 73 -5.13 1.26 -3.93
C LYS A 73 -3.77 1.95 -3.82
N PRO A 74 -3.30 2.25 -2.59
CA PRO A 74 -1.93 2.67 -2.38
C PRO A 74 -0.98 1.52 -2.77
N PHE A 75 0.22 1.88 -3.20
CA PHE A 75 1.28 0.94 -3.53
C PHE A 75 2.62 1.57 -3.17
N ALA A 76 3.68 0.76 -3.07
CA ALA A 76 5.01 1.26 -2.74
C ALA A 76 5.95 1.14 -3.95
N ILE A 77 6.84 2.12 -4.10
CA ILE A 77 7.94 2.12 -5.07
C ILE A 77 9.26 2.43 -4.35
N SER A 78 10.39 2.06 -4.95
CA SER A 78 11.68 2.46 -4.39
C SER A 78 11.81 3.98 -4.49
N ARG A 79 12.14 4.66 -3.38
CA ARG A 79 12.24 6.13 -3.34
C ARG A 79 13.47 6.66 -4.11
N TYR A 80 14.42 5.77 -4.35
CA TYR A 80 15.59 5.97 -5.20
C TYR A 80 15.61 4.86 -6.25
N GLN A 81 16.38 5.05 -7.33
CA GLN A 81 16.77 3.93 -8.16
C GLN A 81 17.55 2.91 -7.31
N VAL A 82 17.44 1.63 -7.68
CA VAL A 82 18.24 0.57 -7.06
C VAL A 82 19.72 0.93 -7.17
N THR A 83 20.42 0.93 -6.04
CA THR A 83 21.84 1.30 -5.98
C THR A 83 22.72 0.14 -6.44
N ALA A 84 23.96 0.43 -6.85
CA ALA A 84 24.92 -0.62 -7.18
C ALA A 84 25.17 -1.57 -5.99
N GLY A 85 25.24 -1.02 -4.78
CA GLY A 85 25.42 -1.83 -3.57
C GLY A 85 24.24 -2.77 -3.26
N GLU A 86 23.00 -2.36 -3.56
CA GLU A 86 21.82 -3.23 -3.41
C GLU A 86 21.71 -4.28 -4.53
N LEU A 87 22.19 -3.96 -5.73
CA LEU A 87 22.25 -4.91 -6.86
C LEU A 87 23.28 -6.01 -6.62
N ASP A 88 24.44 -5.66 -6.06
CA ASP A 88 25.58 -6.57 -5.86
C ASP A 88 25.49 -7.41 -4.56
N ALA A 89 24.47 -7.18 -3.73
CA ALA A 89 24.33 -7.74 -2.37
C ALA A 89 23.89 -9.22 -2.30
#